data_AF-A0A529HIW0-F1
#
_entry.id   AF-A0A529HIW0-F1
#
_cell.length_a   1.000
_cell.length_b   1.000
_cell.length_c   1.000
_cell.angle_alpha   90.00
_cell.angle_beta   90.00
_cell.angle_gamma   90.00
#
_symmetry.space_group_name_H-M   'P 1'
#
loop_
_entity.id
_entity.type
_entity.pdbx_description
1 polymer ?
#
loop_
_entity_poly.entity_id
_entity_poly.type
_entity_poly.pdbx_seq_one_letter_code
_entity_poly.pdbx_strand_id
1 'polypeptide(L)'
;ACRSQFTVRMGTIFEESHLPLTKWLQAIHLMCASKKGISAHQMHRILECTYEAAWFLCHRIRLAMASGELSPMGGGGSAVEVDETYIG
;
A
#
# COMPACT_ATOMS: atom_id res chain seq x y z
N ALA A 1 -9.64 17.28 -31.38
CA ALA A 1 -9.88 17.36 -29.92
C ALA A 1 -9.93 15.96 -29.36
N CYS A 2 -8.86 15.51 -28.71
CA CYS A 2 -8.80 14.17 -28.09
C CYS A 2 -9.69 14.16 -26.85
N ARG A 3 -10.67 13.25 -26.82
CA ARG A 3 -11.52 13.00 -25.65
C ARG A 3 -10.68 12.20 -24.66
N SER A 4 -9.90 12.89 -23.83
CA SER A 4 -9.20 12.26 -22.70
C SER A 4 -10.24 11.49 -21.89
N GLN A 5 -10.01 10.20 -21.64
CA GLN A 5 -10.94 9.40 -20.87
C GLN A 5 -10.89 9.85 -19.41
N PHE A 6 -11.75 10.80 -19.02
CA PHE A 6 -11.92 11.23 -17.63
C PHE A 6 -12.68 10.15 -16.86
N THR A 7 -11.94 9.14 -16.37
CA THR A 7 -12.47 8.20 -15.39
C THR A 7 -12.01 8.63 -14.00
N VAL A 8 -12.79 8.36 -12.96
CA VAL A 8 -12.45 8.65 -11.54
C VAL A 8 -11.13 7.99 -11.09
N ARG A 9 -10.56 7.10 -11.91
CA ARG A 9 -9.28 6.43 -11.69
C ARG A 9 -8.07 7.24 -12.20
N MET A 10 -8.26 8.15 -13.16
CA MET A 10 -7.15 8.89 -13.78
C MET A 10 -6.51 9.83 -12.77
N GLY A 11 -5.17 9.83 -12.69
CA GLY A 11 -4.41 10.65 -11.74
C GLY A 11 -4.47 10.17 -10.28
N THR A 12 -4.93 8.94 -10.04
CA THR A 12 -5.07 8.38 -8.68
C THR A 12 -4.25 7.12 -8.50
N ILE A 13 -4.16 6.61 -7.27
CA ILE A 13 -3.60 5.29 -6.98
C ILE A 13 -4.34 4.13 -7.66
N PHE A 14 -5.53 4.37 -8.22
CA PHE A 14 -6.33 3.36 -8.91
C PHE A 14 -6.04 3.28 -10.41
N GLU A 15 -5.22 4.19 -10.94
CA GLU A 15 -4.88 4.29 -12.36
C GLU A 15 -4.19 3.02 -12.87
N GLU A 16 -4.50 2.60 -14.10
CA GLU A 16 -3.94 1.39 -14.75
C GLU A 16 -4.22 0.05 -14.03
N SER A 17 -4.98 0.06 -12.93
CA SER A 17 -5.32 -1.17 -12.22
C SER A 17 -6.51 -1.88 -12.87
N HIS A 18 -6.32 -3.16 -13.21
CA HIS A 18 -7.39 -4.04 -13.69
C HIS A 18 -8.32 -4.53 -12.56
N LEU A 19 -8.01 -4.19 -11.31
CA LEU A 19 -8.83 -4.56 -10.16
C LEU A 19 -10.11 -3.70 -10.09
N PRO A 20 -11.23 -4.28 -9.64
CA PRO A 20 -12.43 -3.51 -9.33
C PRO A 20 -12.17 -2.59 -8.11
N LEU A 21 -12.81 -1.42 -8.09
CA LEU A 21 -12.65 -0.44 -7.01
C LEU A 21 -13.11 -0.98 -5.64
N THR A 22 -14.04 -1.93 -5.63
CA THR A 22 -14.49 -2.60 -4.40
C THR A 22 -13.35 -3.33 -3.69
N LYS A 23 -12.50 -4.06 -4.44
CA LYS A 23 -11.31 -4.73 -3.88
C LYS A 23 -10.28 -3.74 -3.38
N TRP A 24 -10.15 -2.59 -4.04
CA TRP A 24 -9.29 -1.50 -3.56
C TRP A 24 -9.75 -0.92 -2.23
N LEU A 25 -11.04 -0.62 -2.09
CA LEU A 25 -11.60 -0.10 -0.84
C LEU A 25 -11.48 -1.11 0.30
N GLN A 26 -11.71 -2.39 0.03
CA GLN A 26 -11.46 -3.47 0.99
C GLN A 26 -9.99 -3.52 1.42
N ALA A 27 -9.05 -3.44 0.47
CA ALA A 27 -7.63 -3.44 0.75
C ALA A 27 -7.21 -2.25 1.63
N ILE A 28 -7.70 -1.05 1.31
CA ILE A 28 -7.43 0.17 2.09
C ILE A 28 -8.00 0.03 3.50
N HIS A 29 -9.24 -0.43 3.64
CA HIS A 29 -9.84 -0.66 4.95
C HIS A 29 -9.04 -1.64 5.79
N LEU A 30 -8.67 -2.78 5.22
CA LEU A 30 -7.88 -3.82 5.90
C LEU A 30 -6.50 -3.31 6.32
N MET A 31 -5.84 -2.53 5.47
CA MET A 31 -4.54 -1.92 5.79
C MET A 31 -4.62 -0.89 6.90
N CYS A 32 -5.65 -0.04 6.91
CA CYS A 32 -5.84 0.98 7.94
C CYS A 32 -6.37 0.40 9.27
N ALA A 33 -7.16 -0.67 9.23
CA ALA A 33 -7.74 -1.29 10.41
C ALA A 33 -6.77 -2.23 11.16
N SER A 34 -5.72 -2.73 10.49
CA SER A 34 -4.77 -3.65 11.10
C SER A 34 -3.69 -2.93 11.91
N LYS A 35 -3.65 -3.20 13.23
CA LYS A 35 -2.59 -2.70 14.14
C LYS A 35 -1.18 -3.15 13.76
N LYS A 36 -1.01 -4.34 13.15
CA LYS A 36 0.30 -4.96 12.85
C LYS A 36 0.68 -4.87 11.37
N GLY A 37 -0.06 -4.12 10.56
CA GLY A 37 0.03 -4.18 9.10
C GLY A 37 -0.51 -5.50 8.54
N ILE A 38 -0.59 -5.60 7.21
CA ILE A 38 -1.03 -6.80 6.50
C ILE A 38 0.03 -7.21 5.48
N SER A 39 0.35 -8.50 5.44
CA SER A 39 1.25 -9.07 4.44
C SER A 39 0.54 -9.23 3.09
N ALA A 40 1.30 -9.13 1.99
CA ALA A 40 0.74 -9.30 0.65
C ALA A 40 0.12 -10.70 0.46
N HIS A 41 0.67 -11.72 1.13
CA HIS A 41 0.14 -13.08 1.06
C HIS A 41 -1.20 -13.23 1.81
N GLN A 42 -1.38 -12.52 2.93
CA GLN A 42 -2.67 -12.44 3.60
C GLN A 42 -3.69 -11.67 2.74
N MET A 43 -3.28 -10.58 2.12
CA MET A 43 -4.14 -9.78 1.24
C MET A 43 -4.63 -10.58 0.03
N HIS A 44 -3.73 -11.37 -0.58
CA HIS A 44 -4.04 -12.31 -1.66
C HIS A 44 -5.18 -13.27 -1.30
N ARG A 45 -5.14 -13.86 -0.09
CA ARG A 45 -6.17 -14.78 0.39
C ARG A 45 -7.51 -14.11 0.68
N ILE A 46 -7.49 -12.88 1.20
CA ILE A 46 -8.71 -12.16 1.57
C ILE A 46 -9.43 -11.59 0.34
N LEU A 47 -8.66 -11.03 -0.61
CA LEU A 47 -9.23 -10.38 -1.80
C LEU A 47 -9.43 -11.33 -2.98
N GLU A 48 -9.00 -12.59 -2.85
CA GLU A 48 -9.07 -13.61 -3.90
C GLU A 48 -8.56 -13.05 -5.25
N CYS A 49 -7.37 -12.47 -5.25
CA CYS A 49 -6.68 -11.96 -6.44
C CYS A 49 -5.38 -12.72 -6.66
N THR A 50 -4.55 -12.41 -7.66
CA THR A 50 -3.20 -13.02 -7.75
C THR A 50 -2.27 -12.41 -6.70
N TYR A 51 -1.23 -13.15 -6.30
CA TYR A 51 -0.25 -12.63 -5.34
C TYR A 51 0.44 -11.36 -5.85
N GLU A 52 0.79 -11.33 -7.14
CA GLU A 52 1.42 -10.17 -7.79
C GLU A 52 0.51 -8.94 -7.72
N ALA A 53 -0.79 -9.12 -7.97
CA ALA A 53 -1.78 -8.04 -7.86
C ALA A 53 -1.90 -7.55 -6.41
N ALA A 54 -1.95 -8.47 -5.43
CA ALA A 54 -2.00 -8.12 -4.02
C ALA A 54 -0.74 -7.37 -3.56
N TRP A 55 0.44 -7.79 -4.04
CA TRP A 55 1.70 -7.14 -3.73
C TRP A 55 1.77 -5.72 -4.29
N PHE A 56 1.42 -5.55 -5.58
CA PHE A 56 1.37 -4.25 -6.24
C PHE A 56 0.38 -3.30 -5.57
N LEU A 57 -0.80 -3.81 -5.22
CA LEU A 57 -1.84 -3.10 -4.49
C LEU A 57 -1.33 -2.58 -3.14
N CYS A 58 -0.70 -3.46 -2.34
CA CYS A 58 -0.15 -3.08 -1.04
C CYS A 58 0.94 -2.01 -1.17
N HIS A 59 1.81 -2.10 -2.18
CA HIS A 59 2.86 -1.12 -2.42
C HIS A 59 2.30 0.28 -2.72
N ARG A 60 1.30 0.38 -3.62
CA ARG A 60 0.71 1.67 -3.97
C ARG A 60 -0.03 2.31 -2.80
N ILE A 61 -0.76 1.52 -2.01
CA ILE A 61 -1.45 2.02 -0.82
C ILE A 61 -0.43 2.57 0.19
N ARG A 62 0.67 1.84 0.47
CA ARG A 62 1.72 2.33 1.38
C ARG A 62 2.40 3.60 0.87
N LEU A 63 2.68 3.66 -0.43
CA LEU A 63 3.28 4.84 -1.05
C LEU A 63 2.35 6.06 -0.93
N ALA A 64 1.04 5.88 -1.07
CA ALA A 64 0.07 6.95 -0.85
C ALA A 64 -0.11 7.35 0.61
N MET A 65 0.17 6.43 1.55
CA MET A 65 0.16 6.73 2.99
C MET A 65 1.47 7.40 3.47
N ALA A 66 2.53 7.40 2.66
CA ALA A 66 3.80 7.99 3.04
C ALA A 66 3.67 9.53 3.08
N SER A 67 4.00 10.15 4.22
CA SER A 67 3.88 11.60 4.47
C SER A 67 4.99 12.43 3.82
N GLY A 68 5.81 11.87 2.92
CA GLY A 68 6.89 12.57 2.22
C GLY A 68 8.17 12.79 3.05
N GLU A 69 8.10 12.69 4.37
CA GLU A 69 9.27 12.70 5.26
C GLU A 69 9.84 11.29 5.39
N LEU A 70 10.53 10.80 4.35
CA LEU A 70 11.44 9.66 4.49
C LEU A 70 12.74 10.14 5.15
N SER A 71 12.61 10.78 6.32
CA SER A 71 13.76 11.14 7.14
C SER A 71 14.51 9.86 7.48
N PRO A 72 15.84 9.80 7.30
CA PRO A 72 16.60 8.61 7.66
C PRO A 72 16.32 8.23 9.12
N MET A 73 16.15 6.92 9.36
CA MET A 73 16.05 6.40 10.72
C MET A 73 17.38 6.66 11.44
N GLY A 74 17.40 7.72 12.25
CA GLY A 74 18.61 8.22 12.90
C GLY A 74 19.36 9.29 12.08
N GLY A 75 19.95 10.23 12.81
CA GLY A 75 20.88 11.25 12.32
C GLY A 75 22.06 11.38 13.30
N GLY A 76 23.13 12.09 12.92
CA GLY A 76 24.42 12.13 13.64
C GLY A 76 24.28 12.22 15.17
N GLY A 77 24.44 11.09 15.87
CA GLY A 77 24.39 10.99 17.34
C GLY A 77 23.01 10.68 17.95
N SER A 78 21.98 10.44 17.15
CA SER A 78 20.63 10.13 17.65
C SER A 78 20.50 8.63 17.96
N ALA A 79 20.12 8.29 19.19
CA ALA A 79 19.82 6.91 19.56
C ALA A 79 18.49 6.48 18.90
N VAL A 80 18.54 5.42 18.10
CA VAL A 80 17.35 4.77 17.55
C VAL A 80 17.12 3.49 18.34
N GLU A 81 16.01 3.43 19.06
CA GLU A 81 15.60 2.23 19.78
C GLU A 81 14.62 1.43 18.90
N VAL A 82 14.90 0.14 18.73
CA VAL A 82 14.06 -0.79 17.98
C VAL A 82 13.65 -1.89 18.94
N ASP A 83 12.40 -1.84 19.38
CA ASP A 83 11.82 -2.87 20.24
C ASP A 83 11.39 -4.04 19.35
N GLU A 84 12.06 -5.18 19.52
CA GLU A 84 11.92 -6.45 18.78
C GLU A 84 12.50 -6.48 17.35
N THR A 85 13.69 -7.08 17.20
CA THR A 85 14.23 -7.54 15.91
C THR A 85 14.38 -9.06 15.93
N TYR A 86 13.59 -9.78 15.10
CA TYR A 86 13.79 -11.20 14.83
C TYR A 86 14.57 -11.35 13.52
N ILE A 87 15.81 -11.83 13.59
CA ILE A 87 16.61 -12.23 12.43
C ILE A 87 16.60 -13.76 12.40
N GLY A 88 15.83 -14.31 11.47
CA GLY A 88 15.73 -15.75 11.21
C GLY A 88 14.98 -16.00 9.91
#